data_AF-A0A2L0D0I0-F1
#
_entry.id   AF-A0A2L0D0I0-F1
#
_cell.length_a   1.000
_cell.length_b   1.000
_cell.length_c   1.000
_cell.angle_alpha   90.00
_cell.angle_beta   90.00
_cell.angle_gamma   90.00
#
_symmetry.space_group_name_H-M   'P 1'
#
loop_
_entity.id
_entity.type
_entity.pdbx_description
1 polymer ?
#
loop_
_entity_poly.entity_id
_entity_poly.type
_entity_poly.pdbx_seq_one_letter_code
_entity_poly.pdbx_strand_id
1 'polypeptide(L)'
;CYGGTAALFNAISWIESSAWDGRLALVVAGDIAVYAKGSARPTGGAGAIAMLIGPNASLVFDRGLRASYMKHAYDFYKPDLTSEYPLVDGKLSIQCYLSALDNCYSLYKKKAEKKGLKVDLEYFDAVLFHT
;
A
#
# COMPACT_ATOMS: atom_id res chain seq x y z
N CYS A 1 7.24 0.60 -3.04
CA CYS A 1 6.05 -0.25 -2.83
C CYS A 1 4.75 0.53 -2.54
N TYR A 2 4.71 1.53 -1.62
CA TYR A 2 3.45 2.22 -1.26
C TYR A 2 2.87 3.19 -2.33
N GLY A 3 3.67 3.62 -3.30
CA GLY A 3 3.28 4.66 -4.28
C GLY A 3 2.01 4.33 -5.09
N GLY A 4 1.81 3.06 -5.46
CA GLY A 4 0.60 2.61 -6.15
C GLY A 4 -0.66 2.80 -5.30
N THR A 5 -0.60 2.45 -4.02
CA THR A 5 -1.69 2.65 -3.05
C THR A 5 -1.95 4.14 -2.83
N ALA A 6 -0.91 4.98 -2.76
CA ALA A 6 -1.06 6.42 -2.63
C ALA A 6 -1.79 7.04 -3.85
N ALA A 7 -1.39 6.64 -5.07
CA ALA A 7 -2.05 7.08 -6.30
C ALA A 7 -3.51 6.61 -6.38
N LEU A 8 -3.78 5.37 -5.95
CA LEU A 8 -5.14 4.83 -5.84
C LEU A 8 -6.02 5.66 -4.92
N PHE A 9 -5.51 6.02 -3.74
CA PHE A 9 -6.26 6.88 -2.83
C PHE A 9 -6.48 8.29 -3.37
N ASN A 10 -5.49 8.88 -4.04
CA ASN A 10 -5.66 10.18 -4.69
C ASN A 10 -6.74 10.14 -5.77
N ALA A 11 -6.79 9.06 -6.57
CA ALA A 11 -7.80 8.87 -7.60
C ALA A 11 -9.22 8.75 -7.01
N ILE A 12 -9.37 7.98 -5.93
CA ILE A 12 -10.65 7.87 -5.21
C ILE A 12 -11.07 9.23 -4.66
N SER A 13 -10.16 9.95 -3.98
CA SER A 13 -10.45 11.29 -3.45
C SER A 13 -10.78 12.29 -4.56
N TRP A 14 -10.14 12.21 -5.73
CA TRP A 14 -10.48 13.05 -6.89
C TRP A 14 -11.89 12.76 -7.40
N ILE A 15 -12.26 11.48 -7.58
CA ILE A 15 -13.61 11.07 -8.02
C ILE A 15 -14.69 11.54 -7.02
N GLU A 16 -14.39 11.50 -5.72
CA GLU A 16 -15.31 11.94 -4.67
C GLU A 16 -15.31 13.47 -4.45
N SER A 17 -14.47 14.21 -5.16
CA SER A 17 -14.34 15.66 -5.00
C SER A 17 -15.31 16.47 -5.87
N SER A 18 -15.49 17.75 -5.54
CA SER A 18 -16.22 18.71 -6.39
C SER A 18 -15.51 19.03 -7.71
N ALA A 19 -14.24 18.63 -7.87
CA ALA A 19 -13.47 18.83 -9.10
C ALA A 19 -13.61 17.65 -10.08
N TRP A 20 -14.36 16.61 -9.72
CA TRP A 20 -14.62 15.49 -10.61
C TRP A 20 -15.50 15.92 -11.78
N ASP A 21 -15.11 15.54 -12.99
CA ASP A 21 -15.78 15.94 -14.24
C ASP A 21 -16.53 14.78 -14.92
N GLY A 22 -16.78 13.69 -14.19
CA GLY A 22 -17.48 12.51 -14.69
C GLY A 22 -16.59 11.48 -15.38
N ARG A 23 -15.30 11.76 -15.64
CA ARG A 23 -14.38 10.79 -16.26
C ARG A 23 -13.82 9.79 -15.25
N LEU A 24 -13.40 8.63 -15.75
CA LEU A 24 -12.72 7.61 -14.93
C LEU A 24 -11.29 8.05 -14.61
N ALA A 25 -10.78 7.65 -13.44
CA ALA A 25 -9.37 7.78 -13.12
C ALA A 25 -8.63 6.50 -13.50
N LEU A 26 -7.42 6.64 -14.08
CA LEU A 26 -6.53 5.52 -14.35
C LEU A 26 -5.31 5.60 -13.44
N VAL A 27 -5.07 4.55 -12.67
CA VAL A 27 -3.92 4.43 -11.78
C VAL A 27 -3.02 3.33 -12.30
N VAL A 28 -1.73 3.63 -12.45
CA VAL A 28 -0.72 2.65 -12.84
C VAL A 28 0.29 2.50 -11.71
N ALA A 29 0.45 1.26 -11.25
CA ALA A 29 1.51 0.88 -10.32
C ALA A 29 2.47 -0.05 -11.06
N GLY A 30 3.71 0.38 -11.24
CA GLY A 30 4.74 -0.42 -11.90
C GLY A 30 6.10 -0.20 -11.25
N ASP A 31 6.92 -1.24 -11.27
CA ASP A 31 8.25 -1.21 -10.67
C ASP A 31 9.17 -2.27 -11.32
N ILE A 32 10.48 -2.03 -11.20
CA ILE A 32 11.53 -2.98 -11.54
C ILE A 32 12.42 -3.08 -10.30
N ALA A 33 12.23 -4.14 -9.52
CA ALA A 33 12.99 -4.42 -8.31
C ALA A 33 14.27 -5.18 -8.65
N VAL A 34 15.39 -4.44 -8.70
CA VAL A 34 16.74 -4.97 -8.92
C VAL A 34 17.61 -4.80 -7.68
N TYR A 35 18.46 -5.80 -7.43
CA TYR A 35 19.31 -5.88 -6.25
C TYR A 35 20.74 -6.26 -6.61
N ALA A 36 21.69 -5.74 -5.83
CA ALA A 36 23.11 -6.06 -5.95
C ALA A 36 23.37 -7.55 -5.70
N LYS A 37 24.62 -8.01 -5.88
CA LYS A 37 24.99 -9.40 -5.56
C LYS A 37 24.81 -9.63 -4.05
N GLY A 38 24.08 -10.66 -3.68
CA GLY A 38 23.78 -10.98 -2.28
C GLY A 38 22.45 -11.70 -2.13
N SER A 39 22.04 -11.90 -0.88
CA SER A 39 20.83 -12.63 -0.51
C SER A 39 19.52 -11.97 -0.96
N ALA A 40 19.52 -10.65 -1.22
CA ALA A 40 18.36 -9.93 -1.75
C ALA A 40 18.16 -10.13 -3.27
N ARG A 41 19.16 -10.62 -4.02
CA ARG A 41 19.05 -10.77 -5.47
C ARG A 41 17.88 -11.66 -5.93
N PRO A 42 17.63 -12.81 -5.30
CA PRO A 42 16.51 -13.69 -5.69
C PRO A 42 15.12 -13.10 -5.38
N THR A 43 15.03 -12.02 -4.61
CA THR A 43 13.75 -11.37 -4.26
C THR A 43 13.41 -10.19 -5.19
N GLY A 44 14.09 -10.10 -6.34
CA GLY A 44 13.77 -9.13 -7.39
C GLY A 44 12.53 -9.53 -8.20
N GLY A 45 12.13 -8.63 -9.10
CA GLY A 45 10.96 -8.84 -9.97
C GLY A 45 10.63 -7.59 -10.75
N ALA A 46 9.74 -7.70 -11.73
CA ALA A 46 9.24 -6.56 -12.48
C ALA A 46 7.77 -6.80 -12.86
N GLY A 47 6.98 -5.74 -12.87
CA GLY A 47 5.58 -5.82 -13.24
C GLY A 47 4.90 -4.46 -13.25
N ALA A 48 3.73 -4.41 -13.88
CA ALA A 48 2.86 -3.25 -13.89
C ALA A 48 1.39 -3.68 -13.83
N ILE A 49 0.59 -2.92 -13.08
CA ILE A 49 -0.85 -3.08 -12.94
C ILE A 49 -1.52 -1.74 -13.25
N ALA A 50 -2.53 -1.77 -14.12
CA ALA A 50 -3.39 -0.63 -14.39
C ALA A 50 -4.77 -0.86 -13.75
N MET A 51 -5.25 0.11 -12.98
CA MET A 51 -6.54 0.07 -12.29
C MET A 51 -7.40 1.23 -12.77
N LEU A 52 -8.60 0.92 -13.25
CA LEU A 52 -9.59 1.91 -13.66
C LEU A 52 -10.57 2.15 -12.52
N ILE A 53 -10.72 3.40 -12.09
CA ILE A 53 -11.47 3.79 -10.91
C ILE A 53 -12.66 4.67 -11.33
N GLY A 54 -13.83 4.38 -10.77
CA GLY A 54 -15.08 5.08 -11.06
C GLY A 54 -16.21 4.71 -10.10
N PRO A 55 -17.38 5.36 -10.22
CA PRO A 55 -18.59 5.00 -9.46
C PRO A 55 -19.13 3.62 -9.90
N ASN A 56 -19.98 3.02 -9.06
CA ASN A 56 -20.64 1.73 -9.33
C ASN A 56 -19.67 0.57 -9.64
N ALA A 57 -18.51 0.57 -9.00
CA ALA A 57 -17.48 -0.46 -9.18
C ALA A 57 -17.89 -1.81 -8.57
N SER A 58 -17.40 -2.91 -9.14
CA SER A 58 -17.57 -4.25 -8.58
C SER A 58 -16.74 -4.48 -7.31
N LEU A 59 -15.63 -3.76 -7.17
CA LEU A 59 -14.79 -3.74 -5.97
C LEU A 59 -14.88 -2.36 -5.33
N VAL A 60 -15.63 -2.27 -4.24
CA VAL A 60 -15.96 -1.00 -3.57
C VAL A 60 -15.06 -0.80 -2.36
N PHE A 61 -14.56 0.42 -2.17
CA PHE A 61 -13.81 0.79 -0.97
C PHE A 61 -14.75 1.05 0.21
N ASP A 62 -14.47 0.43 1.35
CA ASP A 62 -15.15 0.74 2.60
C ASP A 62 -14.77 2.13 3.12
N ARG A 63 -15.66 3.09 2.85
CA ARG A 63 -15.48 4.48 3.24
C ARG A 63 -15.20 4.58 4.74
N GLY A 64 -14.14 5.27 5.11
CA GLY A 64 -13.80 5.56 6.50
C GLY A 64 -13.20 4.40 7.31
N LEU A 65 -13.00 3.20 6.73
CA LEU A 65 -12.32 2.09 7.42
C LEU A 65 -10.80 2.06 7.21
N ARG A 66 -10.30 2.67 6.12
CA ARG A 66 -8.86 2.75 5.83
C ARG A 66 -8.03 3.23 7.03
N ALA A 67 -6.94 2.55 7.33
CA ALA A 67 -5.91 2.98 8.28
C ALA A 67 -4.55 3.16 7.59
N SER A 68 -3.68 3.96 8.20
CA SER A 68 -2.31 4.18 7.70
C SER A 68 -1.38 4.43 8.87
N TYR A 69 -0.15 3.92 8.76
CA TYR A 69 0.94 4.14 9.70
C TYR A 69 2.15 4.58 8.90
N MET A 70 2.78 5.67 9.29
CA MET A 70 3.97 6.23 8.65
C MET A 70 4.98 6.57 9.72
N LYS A 71 6.24 6.20 9.49
CA LYS A 71 7.33 6.38 10.45
C LYS A 71 8.60 6.72 9.68
N HIS A 72 9.42 7.59 10.25
CA HIS A 72 10.78 7.77 9.78
C HIS A 72 11.62 6.51 10.11
N ALA A 73 12.16 5.86 9.08
CA ALA A 73 13.00 4.68 9.19
C ALA A 73 14.02 4.65 8.04
N TYR A 74 15.12 3.95 8.27
CA TYR A 74 16.18 3.67 7.29
C TYR A 74 16.35 2.16 7.11
N ASP A 75 15.22 1.46 6.96
CA ASP A 75 15.17 0.02 6.77
C ASP A 75 15.49 -0.39 5.33
N PHE A 76 14.92 0.33 4.36
CA PHE A 76 15.17 0.16 2.93
C PHE A 76 15.10 1.51 2.22
N TYR A 77 16.19 1.92 1.56
CA TYR A 77 16.22 3.20 0.84
C TYR A 77 17.28 3.22 -0.27
N LYS A 78 17.15 4.16 -1.21
CA LYS A 78 18.05 4.34 -2.36
C LYS A 78 18.75 5.72 -2.28
N PRO A 79 19.79 5.88 -1.44
CA PRO A 79 20.45 7.17 -1.29
C PRO A 79 21.48 7.47 -2.39
N ASP A 80 22.03 6.42 -3.02
CA ASP A 80 23.00 6.56 -4.10
C ASP A 80 22.28 6.78 -5.43
N LEU A 81 22.34 8.01 -5.93
CA LEU A 81 21.67 8.42 -7.18
C LEU A 81 22.37 7.86 -8.43
N THR A 82 23.54 7.23 -8.29
CA THR A 82 24.30 6.62 -9.39
C THR A 82 24.02 5.13 -9.56
N SER A 83 23.25 4.53 -8.65
CA SER A 83 22.99 3.09 -8.58
C SER A 83 21.49 2.79 -8.48
N GLU A 84 21.05 1.73 -9.14
CA GLU A 84 19.66 1.25 -9.04
C GLU A 84 19.40 0.44 -7.75
N TYR A 85 20.48 0.01 -7.08
CA TYR A 85 20.43 -0.91 -5.95
C TYR A 85 20.15 -0.19 -4.63
N PRO A 86 19.27 -0.74 -3.79
CA PRO A 86 18.99 -0.17 -2.47
C PRO A 86 20.07 -0.50 -1.45
N LEU A 87 20.20 0.35 -0.43
CA LEU A 87 20.74 -0.03 0.86
C LEU A 87 19.61 -0.66 1.70
N VAL A 88 19.90 -1.83 2.28
CA VAL A 88 18.90 -2.65 2.99
C VAL A 88 19.45 -3.12 4.32
N ASP A 89 18.76 -2.76 5.41
CA ASP A 89 18.86 -3.46 6.69
C ASP A 89 17.70 -4.46 6.77
N GLY A 90 17.98 -5.72 6.43
CA GLY A 90 16.94 -6.75 6.34
C GLY A 90 16.25 -7.04 7.67
N LYS A 91 16.98 -6.99 8.79
CA LYS A 91 16.41 -7.22 10.12
C LYS A 91 15.49 -6.07 10.50
N LEU A 92 15.92 -4.84 10.29
CA LEU A 92 15.11 -3.65 10.55
C LEU A 92 13.89 -3.60 9.62
N SER A 93 14.03 -4.00 8.36
CA SER A 93 12.92 -4.04 7.38
C SER A 93 11.79 -4.95 7.84
N ILE A 94 12.10 -6.16 8.32
CA ILE A 94 11.10 -7.08 8.87
C ILE A 94 10.41 -6.47 10.10
N GLN A 95 11.18 -5.85 11.00
CA GLN A 95 10.63 -5.21 12.20
C GLN A 95 9.72 -4.02 11.87
N CYS A 96 10.13 -3.15 10.94
CA CYS A 96 9.33 -2.03 10.45
C CYS A 96 8.03 -2.52 9.82
N TYR A 97 8.09 -3.55 8.96
CA TYR A 97 6.92 -4.09 8.29
C TYR A 97 5.89 -4.66 9.29
N LEU A 98 6.31 -5.52 10.22
CA LEU A 98 5.42 -6.09 11.23
C LEU A 98 4.84 -5.02 12.16
N SER A 99 5.66 -4.05 12.58
CA SER A 99 5.18 -2.92 13.38
C SER A 99 4.14 -2.07 12.64
N ALA A 100 4.35 -1.82 11.34
CA ALA A 100 3.39 -1.10 10.51
C ALA A 100 2.08 -1.89 10.34
N LEU A 101 2.16 -3.21 10.17
CA LEU A 101 1.00 -4.10 10.09
C LEU A 101 0.17 -4.04 11.38
N ASP A 102 0.80 -4.22 12.54
CA ASP A 102 0.13 -4.18 13.84
C ASP A 102 -0.57 -2.84 14.09
N ASN A 103 0.10 -1.73 13.78
CA ASN A 103 -0.46 -0.39 13.96
C ASN A 103 -1.59 -0.12 12.97
N CYS A 104 -1.44 -0.49 11.69
CA CYS A 104 -2.49 -0.33 10.70
C CYS A 104 -3.74 -1.13 11.08
N TYR A 105 -3.56 -2.40 11.47
CA TYR A 105 -4.68 -3.26 11.86
C TYR A 105 -5.37 -2.75 13.14
N SER A 106 -4.60 -2.34 14.14
CA SER A 106 -5.15 -1.75 15.37
C SER A 106 -5.96 -0.48 15.10
N LEU A 107 -5.49 0.39 14.20
CA LEU A 107 -6.21 1.59 13.78
C LEU A 107 -7.47 1.25 12.96
N TYR A 108 -7.40 0.24 12.09
CA TYR A 108 -8.55 -0.25 11.33
C TYR A 108 -9.65 -0.74 12.29
N LYS A 109 -9.30 -1.59 13.26
CA LYS A 109 -10.23 -2.08 14.29
C LYS A 109 -10.91 -0.93 15.03
N LYS A 110 -10.14 0.07 15.48
CA LYS A 110 -10.71 1.27 16.15
C LYS A 110 -11.70 2.03 15.28
N LYS A 111 -11.47 2.10 13.96
CA LYS A 111 -12.41 2.74 13.02
C LYS A 111 -13.65 1.89 12.77
N ALA A 112 -13.48 0.57 12.69
CA ALA A 112 -14.56 -0.39 12.54
C ALA A 112 -15.48 -0.40 13.77
N GLU A 113 -14.92 -0.41 14.98
CA GLU A 113 -15.67 -0.34 16.25
C GLU A 113 -16.54 0.92 16.33
N LYS A 114 -16.03 2.07 15.89
CA LYS A 114 -16.81 3.32 15.82
C LYS A 114 -17.99 3.25 14.84
N LYS A 115 -17.97 2.30 13.91
CA LYS A 115 -19.07 2.00 12.99
C LYS A 115 -19.95 0.83 13.45
N GLY A 116 -19.73 0.32 14.67
CA GLY A 116 -20.46 -0.83 15.20
C GLY A 116 -20.05 -2.18 14.61
N LEU A 117 -18.90 -2.24 13.92
CA LEU A 117 -18.36 -3.47 13.34
C LEU A 117 -17.38 -4.11 14.32
N LYS A 118 -17.55 -5.41 14.58
CA LYS A 118 -16.56 -6.22 15.30
C LYS A 118 -15.66 -6.90 14.27
N VAL A 119 -14.37 -6.58 14.32
CA VAL A 119 -13.36 -7.08 13.37
C VAL A 119 -12.32 -7.93 14.08
N ASP A 120 -12.19 -9.16 13.60
CA ASP A 120 -11.10 -10.10 13.84
C ASP A 120 -10.71 -10.76 12.51
N LEU A 121 -9.93 -11.85 12.53
CA LEU A 121 -9.50 -12.51 11.29
C LEU A 121 -10.65 -13.26 10.59
N GLU A 122 -11.69 -13.68 11.32
CA GLU A 122 -12.84 -14.38 10.75
C GLU A 122 -13.81 -13.43 10.03
N TYR A 123 -13.71 -12.12 10.32
CA TYR A 123 -14.46 -11.09 9.63
C TYR A 123 -14.12 -10.98 8.12
N PHE A 124 -12.91 -11.37 7.72
CA PHE A 124 -12.44 -11.23 6.34
C PHE A 124 -12.51 -12.55 5.58
N ASP A 125 -13.17 -12.55 4.42
CA ASP A 125 -13.11 -13.69 3.48
C ASP A 125 -11.70 -13.89 2.89
N ALA A 126 -10.96 -12.79 2.74
CA ALA A 126 -9.60 -12.78 2.24
C ALA A 126 -8.80 -11.61 2.81
N VAL A 127 -7.49 -11.81 2.99
CA VAL A 127 -6.54 -10.77 3.42
C VAL A 127 -5.38 -10.72 2.42
N LEU A 128 -5.21 -9.57 1.77
CA LEU A 128 -4.18 -9.34 0.76
C LEU A 128 -3.04 -8.50 1.36
N PHE A 129 -1.80 -8.84 1.00
CA PHE A 129 -0.59 -8.19 1.49
C PHE A 129 0.30 -7.73 0.35
N HIS A 130 1.22 -6.81 0.65
CA HIS A 130 2.39 -6.64 -0.18
C HIS A 130 3.28 -7.88 -0.05
N THR A 131 3.62 -8.48 -1.18
CA THR A 131 4.49 -9.66 -1.31
C THR A 131 5.81 -9.31 -1.98
#